data_AF-A0AA95ZCD9-F1
#
_entry.id   AF-A0AA95ZCD9-F1
#
_cell.length_a   1.000
_cell.length_b   1.000
_cell.length_c   1.000
_cell.angle_alpha   90.00
_cell.angle_beta   90.00
_cell.angle_gamma   90.00
#
_symmetry.space_group_name_H-M   'P 1'
#
loop_
_entity.id
_entity.type
_entity.pdbx_description
1 polymer ?
#
loop_
_entity_poly.entity_id
_entity_poly.type
_entity_poly.pdbx_seq_one_letter_code
_entity_poly.pdbx_strand_id
1 'polypeptide(L)'
;MFRKLDQDTGGSLTVYVDGHPVAAVADERVAAVLLRQAPLWSRTTPVSGARRASYCMMGVCFDCLAPVREGMRIERQQGRPDVTP
;
A
#
# COMPACT_ATOMS: atom_id res chain seq x y z
N MET A 1 -7.34 -13.09 -0.35
CA MET A 1 -6.85 -12.00 0.53
C MET A 1 -5.52 -12.46 1.11
N PHE A 2 -4.46 -11.65 1.04
CA PHE A 2 -3.18 -12.02 1.65
C PHE A 2 -3.29 -11.94 3.17
N ARG A 3 -2.72 -12.93 3.86
CA ARG A 3 -2.67 -13.00 5.32
C ARG A 3 -1.23 -12.88 5.77
N LYS A 4 -1.00 -12.08 6.81
CA LYS A 4 0.28 -11.98 7.49
C LYS A 4 0.49 -13.22 8.35
N LEU A 5 1.67 -13.84 8.27
CA LEU A 5 2.01 -15.07 9.00
C LEU A 5 2.57 -14.76 10.39
N ASP A 6 3.47 -13.79 10.50
CA ASP A 6 4.12 -13.43 11.77
C ASP A 6 3.53 -12.10 12.29
N GLN A 7 2.69 -12.15 13.32
CA GLN A 7 2.04 -10.96 13.87
C GLN A 7 2.76 -10.35 15.09
N ASP A 8 3.72 -11.07 15.70
CA ASP A 8 4.18 -10.79 17.07
C ASP A 8 5.59 -10.18 17.21
N THR A 9 6.34 -10.01 16.13
CA THR A 9 7.78 -9.68 16.26
C THR A 9 8.10 -8.18 16.31
N GLY A 10 7.11 -7.29 16.18
CA GLY A 10 7.32 -5.84 16.10
C GLY A 10 6.27 -5.02 16.85
N GLY A 11 6.65 -3.80 17.26
CA GLY A 11 5.72 -2.87 17.93
C GLY A 11 4.50 -2.56 17.06
N SER A 12 3.30 -2.73 17.63
CA SER A 12 2.04 -2.43 16.95
C SER A 12 1.90 -0.93 16.69
N LEU A 13 1.46 -0.56 15.49
CA LEU A 13 1.18 0.81 15.10
C LEU A 13 -0.07 0.89 14.21
N THR A 14 -0.62 2.09 14.09
CA THR A 14 -1.77 2.35 13.21
C THR A 14 -1.33 3.19 12.02
N VAL A 15 -1.64 2.71 10.82
CA VAL A 15 -1.60 3.50 9.59
C VAL A 15 -3.01 3.74 9.08
N TYR A 16 -3.21 4.74 8.24
CA TYR A 16 -4.51 5.06 7.66
C TYR A 16 -4.46 4.80 6.15
N VAL A 17 -5.19 3.81 5.67
CA VAL A 17 -5.32 3.50 4.23
C VAL A 17 -6.62 4.10 3.73
N ASP A 18 -6.55 5.08 2.83
CA ASP A 18 -7.72 5.82 2.34
C ASP A 18 -8.63 6.30 3.49
N GLY A 19 -8.00 6.82 4.55
CA GLY A 19 -8.69 7.30 5.77
C GLY A 19 -9.12 6.22 6.76
N HIS A 20 -9.01 4.93 6.43
CA HIS A 20 -9.41 3.84 7.31
C HIS A 20 -8.23 3.39 8.18
N PRO A 21 -8.40 3.28 9.51
CA PRO A 21 -7.33 2.81 10.39
C PRO A 21 -7.04 1.33 10.12
N VAL A 22 -5.76 1.01 9.96
CA VAL A 22 -5.25 -0.33 9.70
C VAL A 22 -4.14 -0.61 10.69
N ALA A 23 -4.33 -1.67 11.48
CA ALA A 23 -3.26 -2.20 12.34
C ALA A 23 -2.10 -2.68 11.47
N ALA A 24 -0.89 -2.25 11.80
CA ALA A 24 0.37 -2.66 11.19
C ALA A 24 1.39 -2.89 12.30
N VAL A 25 2.57 -3.41 11.97
CA VAL A 25 3.69 -3.46 12.91
C VAL A 25 4.86 -2.64 12.37
N ALA A 26 5.75 -2.22 13.26
CA ALA A 26 7.02 -1.61 12.87
C ALA A 26 7.74 -2.50 11.83
N ASP A 27 8.40 -1.85 10.87
CA ASP A 27 9.11 -2.50 9.76
C ASP A 27 8.24 -3.26 8.73
N GLU A 28 6.90 -3.23 8.86
CA GLU A 28 6.00 -3.74 7.82
C GLU A 28 6.04 -2.83 6.59
N ARG A 29 6.27 -3.42 5.40
CA ARG A 29 6.25 -2.66 4.15
C ARG A 29 4.84 -2.18 3.81
N VAL A 30 4.70 -0.94 3.36
CA VAL A 30 3.43 -0.37 2.85
C VAL A 30 2.75 -1.27 1.81
N ALA A 31 3.54 -1.86 0.92
CA ALA A 31 3.07 -2.84 -0.07
C ALA A 31 2.35 -4.05 0.58
N ALA A 32 2.91 -4.59 1.68
CA ALA A 32 2.31 -5.70 2.41
C ALA A 32 1.00 -5.27 3.11
N VAL A 33 0.98 -4.07 3.71
CA VAL A 33 -0.23 -3.49 4.31
C VAL A 33 -1.35 -3.41 3.28
N LEU A 34 -1.08 -2.85 2.10
CA LEU A 34 -2.08 -2.71 1.03
C LEU A 34 -2.56 -4.06 0.48
N LEU A 35 -1.67 -5.05 0.33
CA LEU A 35 -2.00 -6.38 -0.19
C LEU A 35 -3.01 -7.16 0.68
N ARG A 36 -2.98 -6.94 2.00
CA ARG A 36 -3.93 -7.56 2.93
C ARG A 36 -5.19 -6.74 3.15
N GLN A 37 -5.37 -5.60 2.48
CA GLN A 37 -6.62 -4.84 2.52
C GLN A 37 -7.52 -5.18 1.33
N ALA A 38 -8.82 -5.31 1.58
CA ALA A 38 -9.82 -5.36 0.52
C ALA A 38 -10.34 -3.94 0.23
N PRO A 39 -10.50 -3.53 -1.04
CA PRO A 39 -10.07 -4.23 -2.26
C PRO A 39 -8.54 -4.19 -2.48
N LEU A 40 -8.02 -5.24 -3.12
CA LEU A 40 -6.59 -5.46 -3.32
C LEU A 40 -6.08 -4.68 -4.54
N TRP A 41 -5.72 -3.43 -4.32
CA TRP A 41 -5.05 -2.57 -5.30
C TRP A 41 -4.35 -1.39 -4.60
N SER A 42 -3.40 -0.78 -5.29
CA SER A 42 -2.61 0.36 -4.82
C SER A 42 -2.76 1.56 -5.76
N ARG A 43 -2.84 1.31 -7.07
CA ARG A 43 -3.05 2.37 -8.07
C ARG A 43 -3.90 1.96 -9.25
N THR A 44 -4.33 2.92 -10.06
CA THR A 44 -4.79 2.67 -11.43
C THR A 44 -3.78 3.15 -12.48
N THR A 45 -3.70 2.46 -13.62
CA THR A 45 -2.84 2.88 -14.74
C THR A 45 -3.37 4.16 -15.37
N PRO A 46 -2.51 5.05 -15.93
CA PRO A 46 -2.95 6.35 -16.42
C PRO A 46 -3.78 6.25 -17.72
N VAL A 47 -3.53 5.21 -18.52
CA VAL A 47 -4.15 5.06 -19.84
C VAL A 47 -5.44 4.24 -19.76
N SER A 48 -5.39 3.04 -19.18
CA SER A 48 -6.53 2.12 -19.16
C SER A 48 -7.34 2.15 -17.86
N GLY A 49 -6.90 2.87 -16.84
CA GLY A 49 -7.53 2.85 -15.51
C GLY A 49 -7.43 1.48 -14.82
N ALA A 50 -6.63 0.55 -15.34
CA ALA A 50 -6.52 -0.79 -14.81
C ALA A 50 -5.92 -0.75 -13.40
N ARG A 51 -6.57 -1.42 -12.45
CA ARG A 51 -6.05 -1.55 -11.07
C ARG A 51 -4.78 -2.39 -11.07
N ARG A 52 -3.78 -1.90 -10.32
CA ARG A 52 -2.51 -2.57 -10.11
C ARG A 52 -2.24 -2.70 -8.61
N ALA A 53 -1.54 -3.76 -8.25
CA ALA A 53 -1.19 -4.10 -6.89
C ALA A 53 0.29 -4.49 -6.84
N SER A 54 0.81 -4.71 -5.63
CA SER A 54 2.19 -5.15 -5.44
C SER A 54 2.45 -6.47 -6.15
N TYR A 55 3.37 -6.43 -7.11
CA TYR A 55 3.81 -7.59 -7.88
C TYR A 55 5.23 -8.02 -7.47
N CYS A 56 6.22 -7.16 -7.70
CA CYS A 56 7.63 -7.50 -7.46
C CYS A 56 8.09 -7.39 -5.99
N MET A 57 7.36 -6.68 -5.13
CA MET A 57 7.78 -6.35 -3.75
C MET A 57 9.17 -5.66 -3.60
N MET A 58 9.76 -5.22 -4.71
CA MET A 58 11.11 -4.62 -4.79
C MET A 58 11.11 -3.17 -5.26
N GLY A 59 9.98 -2.67 -5.77
CA GLY A 59 9.87 -1.31 -6.31
C GLY A 59 10.20 -1.16 -7.80
N VAL A 60 10.75 -2.19 -8.45
CA VAL A 60 11.19 -2.11 -9.88
C VAL A 60 10.05 -2.03 -10.89
N CYS A 61 8.87 -2.60 -10.58
CA CYS A 61 7.76 -2.64 -11.53
C CYS A 61 6.87 -1.38 -11.53
N PHE A 62 6.93 -0.58 -10.46
CA PHE A 62 6.05 0.59 -10.24
C PHE A 62 4.52 0.33 -10.31
N ASP A 63 4.09 -0.93 -10.29
CA ASP A 63 2.68 -1.30 -10.30
C ASP A 63 1.97 -1.07 -8.95
N CYS A 64 2.71 -0.79 -7.87
CA CYS A 64 2.15 -0.52 -6.55
C CYS A 64 2.51 0.84 -5.96
N LEU A 65 2.73 1.86 -6.80
CA LEU A 65 2.89 3.23 -6.32
C LEU A 65 1.70 3.62 -5.43
N ALA A 66 2.00 4.21 -4.28
CA ALA A 66 1.02 4.69 -3.32
C ALA A 66 1.62 5.90 -2.58
N PRO A 67 0.96 7.06 -2.60
CA PRO A 67 1.34 8.22 -1.82
C PRO A 67 1.37 7.92 -0.33
N VAL A 68 2.43 8.38 0.33
CA VAL A 68 2.55 8.39 1.78
C VAL A 68 2.67 9.83 2.22
N ARG A 69 1.80 10.25 3.15
CA ARG A 69 1.78 11.60 3.71
C ARG A 69 2.02 11.55 5.21
N GLU A 70 2.27 12.72 5.79
CA GLU A 70 2.40 12.89 7.24
C GLU A 70 1.22 12.28 8.01
N GLY A 71 1.49 11.82 9.23
CA GLY A 71 0.47 11.19 10.08
C GLY A 71 0.13 9.75 9.68
N MET A 72 1.08 8.99 9.12
CA MET A 72 0.91 7.58 8.74
C MET A 72 -0.21 7.34 7.72
N ARG A 73 -0.40 8.27 6.79
CA ARG A 73 -1.49 8.22 5.80
C ARG A 73 -0.98 7.66 4.47
N ILE A 74 -1.64 6.62 4.00
CA ILE A 74 -1.38 5.93 2.73
C ILE A 74 -2.63 6.11 1.86
N GLU A 75 -2.46 6.63 0.65
CA GLU A 75 -3.56 6.86 -0.29
C GLU A 75 -3.38 5.94 -1.51
N ARG A 76 -4.49 5.45 -2.07
CA ARG A 76 -4.44 4.72 -3.34
C ARG A 76 -4.46 5.70 -4.52
N GLN A 77 -3.46 5.59 -5.37
CA GLN A 77 -3.24 6.53 -6.48
C GLN A 77 -4.22 6.29 -7.63
N GLN A 78 -4.74 7.35 -8.23
CA GLN A 78 -5.54 7.25 -9.44
C GLN A 78 -4.81 7.83 -10.66
N GLY A 79 -4.64 7.02 -11.69
CA GLY A 79 -4.08 7.44 -12.97
C GLY A 79 -2.61 7.86 -12.89
N ARG A 80 -2.33 9.11 -13.28
CA ARG A 80 -0.97 9.67 -13.34
C ARG A 80 -0.34 9.66 -11.93
N PRO A 81 0.94 9.29 -11.79
CA PRO A 81 1.65 9.44 -10.52
C PRO A 81 1.58 10.88 -9.99
N ASP A 82 1.20 10.99 -8.72
CA ASP A 82 1.26 12.21 -7.92
C ASP A 82 2.55 12.29 -7.08
N VAL A 83 3.28 11.18 -6.97
CA VAL A 83 4.64 11.11 -6.46
C VAL A 83 5.64 11.15 -7.62
N THR A 84 6.60 12.07 -7.56
CA THR A 84 7.78 12.06 -8.42
C THR A 84 8.81 11.08 -7.82
N PRO A 85 9.46 10.21 -8.62
CA PRO A 85 10.55 9.36 -8.14
C PRO A 85 11.72 10.15 -7.56
#